data_AF-A0A7U6KR24-F1
#
_entry.id   AF-A0A7U6KR24-F1
#
_cell.length_a   1.000
_cell.length_b   1.000
_cell.length_c   1.000
_cell.angle_alpha   90.00
_cell.angle_beta   90.00
_cell.angle_gamma   90.00
#
_symmetry.space_group_name_H-M   'P 1'
#
loop_
_entity.id
_entity.type
_entity.pdbx_description
1 polymer ?
#
loop_
_entity_poly.entity_id
_entity_poly.type
_entity_poly.pdbx_seq_one_letter_code
_entity_poly.pdbx_strand_id
1 'polypeptide(L)'
;MLQYLNNRIVWKENDKAYEGVIAESVIGIWFDFRQLQAKSKEAGGILLGRYYPDSHTILVDDLTTPMFRDKRTRTTFFRSKSHDTALKKYWKDTKGFGGLLGLWHTHPEPKPNPSNTDLNDLASQFTSSKYLSERIFYVIVGTSHIGFWIAYSQTSRIFLGYLPFCDEDD
;
A
#
# COMPACT_ATOMS: atom_id res chain seq x y z
N MET A 1 9.20 -14.57 -0.79
CA MET A 1 8.34 -15.23 0.22
C MET A 1 7.57 -14.17 1.00
N LEU A 2 6.23 -14.26 1.12
CA LEU A 2 5.35 -13.31 1.82
C LEU A 2 4.68 -14.04 3.00
N GLN A 3 4.75 -13.50 4.21
CA GLN A 3 4.27 -14.16 5.43
C GLN A 3 3.74 -13.14 6.46
N TYR A 4 2.80 -13.58 7.31
CA TYR A 4 2.41 -12.87 8.52
C TYR A 4 3.17 -13.46 9.72
N LEU A 5 3.96 -12.65 10.43
CA LEU A 5 4.82 -13.06 11.53
C LEU A 5 4.85 -11.97 12.61
N ASN A 6 4.63 -12.34 13.88
CA ASN A 6 4.70 -11.43 15.03
C ASN A 6 3.94 -10.11 14.80
N ASN A 7 2.69 -10.22 14.36
CA ASN A 7 1.78 -9.11 14.03
C ASN A 7 2.27 -8.16 12.92
N ARG A 8 3.11 -8.67 12.02
CA ARG A 8 3.68 -7.90 10.91
C ARG A 8 3.64 -8.72 9.64
N ILE A 9 3.57 -8.03 8.51
CA ILE A 9 3.75 -8.68 7.20
C ILE A 9 5.21 -8.55 6.82
N VAL A 10 5.83 -9.70 6.54
CA VAL A 10 7.22 -9.79 6.10
C VAL A 10 7.26 -10.32 4.67
N TRP A 11 8.05 -9.67 3.80
CA TRP A 11 8.35 -10.22 2.47
C TRP A 11 9.85 -10.25 2.18
N LYS A 12 10.26 -11.23 1.38
CA LYS A 12 11.61 -11.38 0.82
C LYS A 12 11.59 -11.49 -0.69
N GLU A 13 12.38 -10.65 -1.37
CA GLU A 13 12.65 -10.76 -2.81
C GLU A 13 13.85 -11.70 -3.05
N ASN A 14 13.65 -12.78 -3.83
CA ASN A 14 14.61 -13.88 -3.96
C ASN A 14 15.96 -13.49 -4.60
N ASP A 15 16.01 -12.42 -5.40
CA ASP A 15 17.22 -12.04 -6.15
C ASP A 15 18.02 -10.88 -5.54
N LYS A 16 17.47 -10.14 -4.56
CA LYS A 16 18.07 -8.87 -4.12
C LYS A 16 18.18 -8.68 -2.60
N ALA A 17 17.82 -9.68 -1.78
CA ALA A 17 17.89 -9.62 -0.32
C ALA A 17 17.16 -8.43 0.33
N TYR A 18 16.08 -7.94 -0.31
CA TYR A 18 15.24 -6.92 0.31
C TYR A 18 14.24 -7.59 1.24
N GLU A 19 14.21 -7.09 2.47
CA GLU A 19 13.21 -7.46 3.45
C GLU A 19 12.26 -6.31 3.65
N GLY A 20 10.98 -6.62 3.78
CA GLY A 20 9.99 -5.60 4.04
C GLY A 20 9.15 -5.95 5.24
N VAL A 21 8.74 -4.93 5.99
CA VAL A 21 7.94 -5.05 7.20
C VAL A 21 6.77 -4.09 7.12
N ILE A 22 5.56 -4.57 7.37
CA ILE A 22 4.36 -3.73 7.51
C ILE A 22 3.92 -3.76 8.97
N ALA A 23 3.75 -2.58 9.56
CA ALA A 23 3.31 -2.45 10.95
C ALA A 23 1.85 -2.89 11.15
N GLU A 24 1.56 -3.44 12.33
CA GLU A 24 0.22 -3.88 12.72
C GLU A 24 -0.84 -2.77 12.58
N SER A 25 -0.48 -1.54 12.93
CA SER A 25 -1.36 -0.36 12.79
C SER A 25 -1.85 -0.14 11.36
N VAL A 26 -0.99 -0.37 10.36
CA VAL A 26 -1.34 -0.28 8.93
C VAL A 26 -2.34 -1.38 8.55
N ILE A 27 -2.13 -2.59 9.07
CA ILE A 27 -3.00 -3.75 8.80
C ILE A 27 -4.39 -3.54 9.42
N GLY A 28 -4.45 -3.03 10.66
CA GLY A 28 -5.71 -2.69 11.31
C GLY A 28 -6.51 -1.65 10.52
N ILE A 29 -5.84 -0.61 10.02
CA ILE A 29 -6.50 0.38 9.17
C ILE A 29 -7.05 -0.27 7.88
N TRP A 30 -6.28 -1.14 7.21
CA TRP A 30 -6.78 -1.86 6.04
C TRP A 30 -7.99 -2.75 6.36
N PHE A 31 -7.98 -3.44 7.50
CA PHE A 31 -9.10 -4.26 7.97
C PHE A 31 -10.39 -3.43 8.12
N ASP A 32 -10.28 -2.22 8.67
CA ASP A 32 -11.42 -1.32 8.89
C ASP A 32 -11.98 -0.75 7.57
N PHE A 33 -11.13 -0.54 6.56
CA PHE A 33 -11.54 0.05 5.28
C PHE A 33 -12.13 -0.95 4.27
N ARG A 34 -12.19 -2.25 4.60
CA ARG A 34 -12.78 -3.28 3.72
C ARG A 34 -14.18 -2.88 3.24
N GLN A 35 -14.45 -3.08 1.95
CA GLN A 35 -15.73 -2.72 1.33
C GLN A 35 -16.84 -3.77 1.56
N LEU A 36 -17.17 -4.04 2.83
CA LEU A 36 -18.11 -5.11 3.21
C LEU A 36 -19.57 -4.81 2.83
N GLN A 37 -19.97 -3.54 2.82
CA GLN A 37 -21.35 -3.14 2.53
C GLN A 37 -21.51 -2.74 1.06
N ALA A 38 -22.71 -2.90 0.51
CA ALA A 38 -23.04 -2.52 -0.88
C ALA A 38 -22.82 -1.02 -1.17
N LYS A 39 -22.90 -0.17 -0.13
CA LYS A 39 -22.65 1.28 -0.24
C LYS A 39 -21.22 1.70 0.15
N SER A 40 -20.39 0.77 0.61
CA SER A 40 -18.98 1.06 0.93
C SER A 40 -18.27 1.54 -0.34
N LYS A 41 -17.73 2.76 -0.26
CA LYS A 41 -16.93 3.37 -1.33
C LYS A 41 -15.51 2.87 -1.26
N GLU A 42 -14.86 2.81 -2.41
CA GLU A 42 -13.44 2.53 -2.51
C GLU A 42 -12.64 3.49 -1.64
N ALA A 43 -11.83 2.98 -0.73
CA ALA A 43 -10.87 3.73 0.06
C ALA A 43 -9.48 3.58 -0.55
N GLY A 44 -8.61 4.53 -0.27
CA GLY A 44 -7.23 4.43 -0.70
C GLY A 44 -6.39 5.59 -0.17
N GLY A 45 -5.12 5.57 -0.55
CA GLY A 45 -4.15 6.56 -0.15
C GLY A 45 -2.73 6.14 -0.51
N ILE A 46 -1.78 6.74 0.20
CA ILE A 46 -0.35 6.47 0.07
C ILE A 46 0.16 5.69 1.27
N LEU A 47 1.19 4.87 1.02
CA LEU A 47 1.93 4.14 2.03
C LEU A 47 3.18 4.94 2.39
N LEU A 48 3.35 5.17 3.68
CA LEU A 48 4.41 5.95 4.26
C LEU A 48 5.32 5.03 5.07
N GLY A 49 6.60 5.38 5.10
CA GLY A 49 7.55 4.57 5.81
C GLY A 49 8.99 4.97 5.56
N ARG A 50 9.88 4.05 5.88
CA ARG A 50 11.33 4.25 5.92
C ARG A 50 12.04 3.17 5.13
N TYR A 51 13.17 3.55 4.53
CA TYR A 51 14.10 2.62 3.89
C TYR A 51 15.43 2.66 4.65
N TYR A 52 15.92 1.49 5.03
CA TYR A 52 17.20 1.30 5.72
C TYR A 52 18.19 0.67 4.74
N PRO A 53 19.10 1.47 4.13
CA PRO A 53 19.99 0.99 3.09
C PRO A 53 20.93 -0.12 3.57
N ASP A 54 21.47 -0.01 4.78
CA ASP A 54 22.47 -0.93 5.34
C ASP A 54 21.95 -2.36 5.50
N SER A 55 20.65 -2.50 5.80
CA SER A 55 19.99 -3.79 5.99
C SER A 55 19.06 -4.17 4.82
N HIS A 56 19.02 -3.37 3.76
CA HIS A 56 18.06 -3.48 2.66
C HIS A 56 16.60 -3.66 3.13
N THR A 57 16.24 -3.00 4.23
CA THR A 57 14.94 -3.18 4.87
C THR A 57 14.00 -2.02 4.54
N ILE A 58 12.78 -2.33 4.12
CA ILE A 58 11.69 -1.37 3.96
C ILE A 58 10.72 -1.55 5.13
N LEU A 59 10.36 -0.46 5.80
CA LEU A 59 9.34 -0.46 6.84
C LEU A 59 8.19 0.43 6.40
N VAL A 60 7.01 -0.15 6.19
CA VAL A 60 5.74 0.57 6.04
C VAL A 60 5.12 0.68 7.44
N ASP A 61 5.18 1.86 8.03
CA ASP A 61 4.72 2.10 9.41
C ASP A 61 3.54 3.06 9.53
N ASP A 62 3.16 3.72 8.43
CA ASP A 62 2.05 4.65 8.39
C ASP A 62 1.40 4.68 7.00
N LEU A 63 0.20 5.23 6.91
CA LEU A 63 -0.53 5.41 5.66
C LEU A 63 -1.48 6.59 5.76
N THR A 64 -1.82 7.18 4.62
CA THR A 64 -2.95 8.10 4.59
C THR A 64 -4.24 7.36 4.30
N THR A 65 -5.31 7.74 4.98
CA THR A 65 -6.68 7.29 4.70
C THR A 65 -7.38 8.24 3.72
N PRO A 66 -8.57 7.90 3.20
CA PRO A 66 -9.37 8.83 2.42
C PRO A 66 -9.53 10.19 3.11
N MET A 67 -9.21 11.26 2.38
CA MET A 67 -9.30 12.64 2.82
C MET A 67 -10.53 13.33 2.23
N PHE A 68 -10.97 14.41 2.87
CA PHE A 68 -12.18 15.15 2.50
C PHE A 68 -12.28 15.56 1.02
N ARG A 69 -11.14 15.83 0.36
CA ARG A 69 -11.09 16.28 -1.04
C ARG A 69 -10.98 15.16 -2.07
N ASP A 70 -10.94 13.90 -1.62
CA ASP A 70 -10.88 12.77 -2.53
C ASP A 70 -12.22 12.54 -3.19
N LYS A 71 -12.22 12.11 -4.45
CA LYS A 71 -13.44 11.72 -5.15
C LYS A 71 -13.52 10.20 -5.17
N ARG A 72 -14.62 9.67 -4.65
CA ARG A 72 -14.77 8.24 -4.37
C ARG A 72 -16.13 7.74 -4.83
N THR A 73 -16.12 6.67 -5.60
CA THR A 73 -17.31 5.85 -5.89
C THR A 73 -17.12 4.46 -5.28
N ARG A 74 -17.98 3.48 -5.61
CA ARG A 74 -17.80 2.10 -5.17
C ARG A 74 -16.55 1.44 -5.76
N THR A 75 -16.14 1.86 -6.97
CA THR A 75 -15.09 1.21 -7.76
C THR A 75 -14.16 2.24 -8.42
N THR A 76 -14.10 3.45 -7.86
CA THR A 76 -13.09 4.44 -8.24
C THR A 76 -12.64 5.26 -7.05
N PHE A 77 -11.34 5.51 -6.97
CA PHE A 77 -10.72 6.43 -6.02
C PHE A 77 -9.79 7.40 -6.74
N PHE A 78 -10.09 8.71 -6.62
CA PHE A 78 -9.23 9.77 -7.12
C PHE A 78 -8.64 10.55 -5.95
N ARG A 79 -7.34 10.35 -5.74
CA ARG A 79 -6.54 10.97 -4.68
C ARG A 79 -6.42 12.48 -4.88
N SER A 80 -6.71 13.25 -3.83
CA SER A 80 -6.50 14.69 -3.81
C SER A 80 -5.04 15.07 -3.49
N LYS A 81 -4.68 16.34 -3.75
CA LYS A 81 -3.36 16.89 -3.35
C LYS A 81 -3.14 16.92 -1.83
N SER A 82 -4.16 16.69 -1.02
CA SER A 82 -4.03 16.66 0.44
C SER A 82 -3.07 15.56 0.91
N HIS A 83 -2.94 14.45 0.17
CA HIS A 83 -1.98 13.40 0.45
C HIS A 83 -0.53 13.86 0.29
N ASP A 84 -0.24 14.76 -0.66
CA ASP A 84 1.10 15.35 -0.80
C ASP A 84 1.44 16.23 0.43
N THR A 85 0.45 16.90 1.00
CA THR A 85 0.63 17.67 2.24
C THR A 85 0.91 16.75 3.42
N ALA A 86 0.20 15.63 3.53
CA ALA A 86 0.46 14.62 4.55
C ALA A 86 1.85 14.00 4.40
N LEU A 87 2.28 13.67 3.17
CA LEU A 87 3.64 13.21 2.88
C LEU A 87 4.70 14.21 3.35
N LYS A 88 4.52 15.51 3.04
CA LYS A 88 5.44 16.57 3.50
C LYS A 88 5.49 16.68 5.02
N LYS A 89 4.35 16.49 5.70
CA LYS A 89 4.30 16.48 7.16
C LYS A 89 5.04 15.26 7.71
N TYR A 90 4.75 14.07 7.20
CA TYR A 90 5.43 12.83 7.59
C TYR A 90 6.95 12.91 7.41
N TRP A 91 7.41 13.46 6.28
CA TRP A 91 8.84 13.73 6.05
C TRP A 91 9.46 14.63 7.12
N LYS A 92 8.77 15.71 7.53
CA LYS A 92 9.25 16.62 8.58
C LYS A 92 9.27 15.95 9.95
N ASP A 93 8.20 15.22 10.29
CA ASP A 93 8.07 14.55 11.59
C ASP A 93 9.13 13.45 11.76
N THR A 94 9.48 12.77 10.66
CA THR A 94 10.56 11.78 10.61
C THR A 94 11.95 12.39 10.41
N LYS A 95 12.09 13.73 10.47
CA LYS A 95 13.36 14.46 10.26
C LYS A 95 14.06 14.12 8.94
N GLY A 96 13.28 13.80 7.91
CA GLY A 96 13.74 13.44 6.57
C GLY A 96 14.12 11.97 6.39
N PHE A 97 13.88 11.10 7.37
CA PHE A 97 14.15 9.67 7.25
C PHE A 97 12.98 8.86 6.67
N GLY A 98 11.79 9.46 6.56
CA GLY A 98 10.59 8.80 6.06
C GLY A 98 9.95 9.51 4.87
N GLY A 99 9.21 8.77 4.06
CA GLY A 99 8.61 9.25 2.82
C GLY A 99 7.67 8.25 2.17
N LEU A 100 7.44 8.43 0.87
CA LEU A 100 6.46 7.67 0.09
C LEU A 100 7.06 6.33 -0.37
N LEU A 101 6.45 5.22 0.04
CA LEU A 101 6.86 3.87 -0.36
C LEU A 101 5.94 3.23 -1.40
N GLY A 102 4.69 3.68 -1.47
CA GLY A 102 3.69 2.95 -2.22
C GLY A 102 2.30 3.56 -2.21
N LEU A 103 1.39 2.84 -2.84
CA LEU A 103 -0.03 3.17 -2.91
C LEU A 103 -0.85 2.01 -2.38
N TRP A 104 -2.03 2.32 -1.86
CA TRP A 104 -3.02 1.31 -1.53
C TRP A 104 -4.43 1.79 -1.86
N HIS A 105 -5.32 0.83 -2.13
CA HIS A 105 -6.75 1.06 -2.24
C HIS A 105 -7.55 -0.22 -1.98
N THR A 106 -8.87 -0.13 -1.94
CA THR A 106 -9.77 -1.25 -1.64
C THR A 106 -10.53 -1.71 -2.88
N HIS A 107 -10.80 -3.00 -3.02
CA HIS A 107 -11.78 -3.50 -3.98
C HIS A 107 -12.93 -4.21 -3.24
N PRO A 108 -14.18 -4.18 -3.76
CA PRO A 108 -15.30 -4.95 -3.21
C PRO A 108 -15.23 -6.44 -3.62
N GLU A 109 -14.03 -7.01 -3.71
CA GLU A 109 -13.74 -8.38 -4.12
C GLU A 109 -13.07 -9.14 -2.97
N PRO A 110 -13.34 -10.44 -2.75
CA PRO A 110 -12.70 -11.22 -1.69
C PRO A 110 -11.17 -11.27 -1.81
N LYS A 111 -10.68 -11.63 -3.00
CA LYS A 111 -9.27 -11.66 -3.39
C LYS A 111 -9.09 -10.70 -4.57
N PRO A 112 -8.58 -9.49 -4.33
CA PRO A 112 -8.69 -8.42 -5.32
C PRO A 112 -7.59 -8.53 -6.37
N ASN A 113 -7.90 -8.20 -7.62
CA ASN A 113 -6.88 -8.05 -8.67
C ASN A 113 -6.85 -6.62 -9.19
N PRO A 114 -5.67 -6.08 -9.58
CA PRO A 114 -5.60 -4.77 -10.21
C PRO A 114 -6.40 -4.77 -11.52
N SER A 115 -7.26 -3.78 -11.68
CA SER A 115 -7.94 -3.47 -12.94
C SER A 115 -6.98 -2.80 -13.93
N ASN A 116 -7.39 -2.65 -15.19
CA ASN A 116 -6.59 -1.90 -16.17
C ASN A 116 -6.39 -0.43 -15.76
N THR A 117 -7.38 0.19 -15.10
CA THR A 117 -7.27 1.56 -14.59
C THR A 117 -6.20 1.63 -13.49
N ASP A 118 -6.16 0.64 -12.60
CA ASP A 118 -5.15 0.53 -11.53
C ASP A 118 -3.74 0.43 -12.09
N LEU A 119 -3.55 -0.43 -13.11
CA LEU A 119 -2.25 -0.61 -13.76
C LEU A 119 -1.79 0.65 -14.48
N ASN A 120 -2.70 1.38 -15.14
CA ASN A 120 -2.39 2.63 -15.79
C ASN A 120 -2.04 3.74 -14.79
N ASP A 121 -2.78 3.83 -13.67
CA ASP A 121 -2.44 4.78 -12.60
C ASP A 121 -1.06 4.46 -12.01
N LEU A 122 -0.80 3.20 -11.67
CA LEU A 122 0.48 2.75 -11.15
C LEU A 122 1.64 3.03 -12.12
N ALA A 123 1.46 2.78 -13.41
CA ALA A 123 2.46 3.11 -14.43
C ALA A 123 2.76 4.62 -14.47
N SER A 124 1.74 5.47 -14.37
CA SER A 124 1.91 6.92 -14.37
C SER A 124 2.78 7.42 -13.20
N GLN A 125 2.79 6.71 -12.07
CA GLN A 125 3.55 7.09 -10.88
C GLN A 125 5.07 7.06 -11.09
N PHE A 126 5.59 6.27 -12.03
CA PHE A 126 7.03 6.21 -12.33
C PHE A 126 7.57 7.48 -12.99
N THR A 127 6.70 8.40 -13.40
CA THR A 127 7.11 9.75 -13.83
C THR A 127 7.37 10.70 -12.65
N SER A 128 7.08 10.27 -11.41
CA SER A 128 7.22 11.06 -10.20
C SER A 128 8.52 10.78 -9.45
N SER A 129 9.25 11.83 -9.06
CA SER A 129 10.47 11.73 -8.23
C SER A 129 10.21 11.69 -6.72
N LYS A 130 8.96 11.43 -6.28
CA LYS A 130 8.54 11.53 -4.88
C LYS A 130 8.79 10.28 -4.04
N TYR A 131 9.05 9.14 -4.67
CA TYR A 131 9.18 7.85 -3.99
C TYR A 131 10.56 7.70 -3.35
N LEU A 132 10.61 7.12 -2.14
CA LEU A 132 11.85 6.84 -1.44
C LEU A 132 12.70 5.75 -2.10
N SER A 133 12.08 4.95 -2.96
CA SER A 133 12.74 3.87 -3.67
C SER A 133 12.32 3.89 -5.13
N GLU A 134 13.13 3.28 -6.00
CA GLU A 134 12.78 3.03 -7.40
C GLU A 134 11.65 2.00 -7.57
N ARG A 135 11.14 1.48 -6.45
CA ARG A 135 10.05 0.51 -6.39
C ARG A 135 8.82 1.16 -5.78
N ILE A 136 7.66 0.76 -6.28
CA ILE A 136 6.38 1.18 -5.73
C ILE A 136 5.73 -0.05 -5.12
N PHE A 137 5.54 -0.02 -3.80
CA PHE A 137 4.72 -1.01 -3.12
C PHE A 137 3.26 -0.74 -3.44
N TYR A 138 2.56 -1.75 -3.94
CA TYR A 138 1.19 -1.59 -4.42
C TYR A 138 0.29 -2.62 -3.75
N VAL A 139 -0.72 -2.13 -3.03
CA VAL A 139 -1.56 -2.96 -2.18
C VAL A 139 -3.02 -2.78 -2.55
N ILE A 140 -3.72 -3.89 -2.75
CA ILE A 140 -5.18 -3.85 -2.92
C ILE A 140 -5.81 -4.65 -1.81
N VAL A 141 -6.68 -3.99 -1.06
CA VAL A 141 -7.39 -4.56 0.08
C VAL A 141 -8.75 -5.08 -0.38
N GLY A 142 -8.92 -6.39 -0.39
CA GLY A 142 -10.19 -7.04 -0.66
C GLY A 142 -11.04 -7.16 0.60
N THR A 143 -12.19 -7.81 0.47
CA THR A 143 -13.08 -8.07 1.62
C THR A 143 -12.59 -9.20 2.53
N SER A 144 -11.77 -10.11 2.01
CA SER A 144 -11.23 -11.25 2.79
C SER A 144 -9.70 -11.37 2.75
N HIS A 145 -9.06 -10.83 1.71
CA HIS A 145 -7.61 -10.92 1.53
C HIS A 145 -7.04 -9.58 1.10
N ILE A 146 -5.77 -9.36 1.42
CA ILE A 146 -4.95 -8.27 0.90
C ILE A 146 -4.03 -8.85 -0.18
N GLY A 147 -4.02 -8.23 -1.36
CA GLY A 147 -3.08 -8.52 -2.42
C GLY A 147 -1.89 -7.58 -2.40
N PHE A 148 -0.69 -8.12 -2.64
CA PHE A 148 0.56 -7.35 -2.60
C PHE A 148 1.33 -7.47 -3.91
N TRP A 149 1.77 -6.33 -4.43
CA TRP A 149 2.63 -6.23 -5.60
C TRP A 149 3.80 -5.27 -5.34
N ILE A 150 4.90 -5.51 -6.05
CA ILE A 150 6.00 -4.56 -6.17
C ILE A 150 6.13 -4.21 -7.66
N ALA A 151 6.00 -2.94 -7.99
CA ALA A 151 6.32 -2.45 -9.33
C ALA A 151 7.74 -1.88 -9.36
N TYR A 152 8.47 -2.21 -10.43
CA TYR A 152 9.84 -1.74 -10.69
C TYR A 152 9.91 -0.75 -11.87
N SER A 153 8.90 -0.78 -12.73
CA SER A 153 8.78 0.16 -13.85
C SER A 153 7.32 0.26 -14.29
N GLN A 154 7.06 1.08 -15.31
CA GLN A 154 5.73 1.21 -15.93
C GLN A 154 5.17 -0.12 -16.45
N THR A 155 6.04 -1.10 -16.76
CA THR A 155 5.66 -2.38 -17.36
C THR A 155 5.99 -3.59 -16.49
N SER A 156 6.93 -3.45 -15.54
CA SER A 156 7.42 -4.55 -14.71
C SER A 156 6.85 -4.48 -13.30
N ARG A 157 6.18 -5.55 -12.89
CA ARG A 157 5.71 -5.77 -11.52
C ARG A 157 5.78 -7.24 -11.16
N ILE A 158 5.97 -7.52 -9.88
CA ILE A 158 5.91 -8.86 -9.30
C ILE A 158 4.71 -8.92 -8.37
N PHE A 159 3.92 -9.98 -8.49
CA PHE A 159 2.90 -10.33 -7.50
C PHE A 159 3.57 -11.10 -6.36
N LEU A 160 3.48 -10.57 -5.14
CA LEU A 160 4.09 -11.20 -3.96
C LEU A 160 3.19 -12.28 -3.35
N GLY A 161 1.88 -12.15 -3.50
CA GLY A 161 0.90 -13.08 -2.94
C GLY A 161 -0.31 -12.37 -2.32
N TYR A 162 -1.22 -13.18 -1.81
CA TYR A 162 -2.33 -12.76 -0.98
C TYR A 162 -2.05 -13.11 0.48
N LEU A 163 -2.53 -12.29 1.41
CA LEU A 163 -2.67 -12.65 2.82
C LEU A 163 -4.15 -12.53 3.22
N PRO A 164 -4.73 -13.54 3.89
CA PRO A 164 -6.07 -13.41 4.44
C PRO A 164 -6.07 -12.38 5.58
N PHE A 165 -7.19 -11.72 5.77
CA PHE A 165 -7.50 -11.19 7.09
C PHE A 165 -7.84 -12.40 7.97
N CYS A 166 -7.07 -12.63 9.04
CA CYS A 166 -7.48 -13.58 10.07
C CYS A 166 -8.67 -12.94 10.80
N ASP A 167 -9.85 -13.55 10.71
CA ASP A 167 -10.89 -13.27 11.68
C ASP A 167 -10.41 -13.88 13.02
N GLU A 168 -10.48 -13.16 14.13
CA GLU A 168 -9.99 -13.62 15.44
C GLU A 168 -10.80 -14.81 16.02
N ASP A 169 -11.64 -15.48 15.22
CA ASP A 169 -12.66 -16.43 15.67
C ASP A 169 -12.60 -17.83 14.99
N ASP A 170 -11.47 -18.24 14.40
CA ASP A 170 -11.25 -19.64 13.95
C ASP A 170 -10.37 -20.46 14.92
#